data_AF-A0A8M1MZD7-F1
#
_entry.id   AF-A0A8M1MZD7-F1
#
_cell.length_a   1.000
_cell.length_b   1.000
_cell.length_c   1.000
_cell.angle_alpha   90.00
_cell.angle_beta   90.00
_cell.angle_gamma   90.00
#
_symmetry.space_group_name_H-M   'P 1'
#
loop_
_entity.id
_entity.type
_entity.pdbx_description
1 polymer ?
#
loop_
_entity_poly.entity_id
_entity_poly.type
_entity_poly.pdbx_seq_one_letter_code
_entity_poly.pdbx_strand_id
1 'polypeptide(L)'
;MAGHSILLAAVSILSACQQSYFALHVGKARLKYEVTPLAVSGSPEFERIFCAQQNCVEFYPIFLITLWMAGWYFNQVFATCLGLVYIHAHHQYFWGYSEAAKKRITGFRLSLGSLALLTVLGVLGIANSFLDEYLDFNVAKKLRHF
;
A
#
# COMPACT_ATOMS: atom_id res chain seq x y z
N MET A 1 5.25 -23.49 9.79
CA MET A 1 4.66 -22.82 8.61
C MET A 1 4.23 -21.37 8.88
N ALA A 2 3.52 -21.04 9.97
CA ALA A 2 3.07 -19.66 10.24
C ALA A 2 4.19 -18.62 10.52
N GLY A 3 5.39 -19.07 10.96
CA GLY A 3 6.50 -18.18 11.33
C GLY A 3 7.04 -17.29 10.19
N HIS A 4 6.98 -17.75 8.94
CA HIS A 4 7.58 -17.06 7.78
C HIS A 4 6.70 -15.95 7.18
N SER A 5 5.56 -15.63 7.77
CA SER A 5 4.68 -14.56 7.25
C SER A 5 4.08 -13.66 8.33
N ILE A 6 4.49 -13.80 9.59
CA ILE A 6 3.96 -13.01 10.73
C ILE A 6 4.06 -11.51 10.48
N LEU A 7 5.21 -11.03 9.97
CA LEU A 7 5.41 -9.60 9.71
C LEU A 7 4.49 -9.06 8.59
N LEU A 8 4.25 -9.85 7.54
CA LEU A 8 3.37 -9.45 6.43
C LEU A 8 1.90 -9.43 6.89
N ALA A 9 1.51 -10.42 7.69
CA ALA A 9 0.19 -10.47 8.30
C ALA A 9 -0.05 -9.28 9.23
N ALA A 10 0.93 -8.92 10.07
CA ALA A 10 0.86 -7.76 10.96
C ALA A 10 0.69 -6.45 10.17
N VAL A 11 1.47 -6.25 9.11
CA VAL A 11 1.33 -5.08 8.22
C VAL A 11 -0.03 -5.07 7.52
N SER A 12 -0.52 -6.22 7.07
CA SER A 12 -1.82 -6.34 6.40
C SER A 12 -2.99 -5.97 7.34
N ILE A 13 -2.94 -6.40 8.60
CA ILE A 13 -3.95 -6.03 9.60
C ILE A 13 -3.85 -4.53 9.93
N LEU A 14 -2.64 -4.01 10.11
CA LEU A 14 -2.44 -2.58 10.35
C LEU A 14 -2.98 -1.73 9.19
N SER A 15 -2.73 -2.12 7.94
CA SER A 15 -3.25 -1.41 6.77
C SER A 15 -4.77 -1.53 6.64
N ALA A 16 -5.35 -2.67 7.03
CA ALA A 16 -6.80 -2.82 7.08
C ALA A 16 -7.42 -1.86 8.12
N CYS A 17 -6.81 -1.75 9.31
CA CYS A 17 -7.22 -0.78 10.32
C CYS A 17 -7.14 0.66 9.80
N GLN A 18 -6.11 1.01 9.02
CA GLN A 18 -6.00 2.32 8.37
C GLN A 18 -7.14 2.56 7.38
N GLN A 19 -7.51 1.57 6.56
CA GLN A 19 -8.64 1.69 5.62
C GLN A 19 -9.97 1.88 6.37
N SER A 20 -10.19 1.13 7.45
CA SER A 20 -11.36 1.32 8.32
C SER A 20 -11.38 2.71 8.94
N TYR A 21 -10.23 3.21 9.38
CA TYR A 21 -10.09 4.58 9.91
C TYR A 21 -10.47 5.64 8.87
N PHE A 22 -9.98 5.55 7.63
CA PHE A 22 -10.39 6.48 6.57
C PHE A 22 -11.88 6.41 6.25
N ALA A 23 -12.46 5.20 6.21
CA ALA A 23 -13.90 5.02 6.01
C ALA A 23 -14.73 5.67 7.12
N LEU A 24 -14.31 5.55 8.39
CA LEU A 24 -14.94 6.24 9.52
C LEU A 24 -14.85 7.76 9.37
N HIS A 25 -13.73 8.29 8.88
CA HIS A 25 -13.58 9.72 8.61
C HIS A 25 -14.51 10.22 7.50
N VAL A 26 -14.72 9.44 6.44
CA VAL A 26 -15.74 9.74 5.43
C VAL A 26 -17.14 9.73 6.05
N GLY A 27 -17.47 8.74 6.89
CA GLY A 27 -18.75 8.70 7.61
C GLY A 27 -18.99 9.93 8.49
N LYS A 28 -17.96 10.37 9.23
CA LYS A 28 -18.02 11.61 10.02
C LYS A 28 -18.19 12.84 9.14
N ALA A 29 -17.51 12.90 7.98
CA ALA A 29 -17.66 14.00 7.04
C ALA A 29 -19.08 14.06 6.45
N ARG A 30 -19.71 12.91 6.15
CA ARG A 30 -21.11 12.86 5.70
C ARG A 30 -22.05 13.49 6.71
N LEU A 31 -21.89 13.18 7.99
CA LEU A 31 -22.69 13.77 9.06
C LEU A 31 -22.43 15.28 9.19
N LYS A 32 -21.15 15.70 9.15
CA LYS A 32 -20.76 17.11 9.32
C LYS A 32 -21.25 18.01 8.18
N TYR A 33 -21.23 17.51 6.95
CA TYR A 33 -21.60 18.26 5.74
C TYR A 33 -22.98 17.87 5.21
N GLU A 34 -23.77 17.14 5.99
CA GLU A 34 -25.15 16.73 5.68
C GLU A 34 -25.30 16.03 4.32
N VAL A 35 -24.31 15.21 3.94
CA VAL A 35 -24.29 14.49 2.66
C VAL A 35 -24.92 13.10 2.83
N THR A 36 -26.23 13.04 2.57
CA THR A 36 -27.02 11.80 2.62
C THR A 36 -26.57 10.81 1.53
N PRO A 37 -26.30 9.53 1.84
CA PRO A 37 -26.09 8.48 0.82
C PRO A 37 -27.29 8.43 -0.14
N LEU A 38 -27.18 8.25 -1.47
CA LEU A 38 -26.10 7.86 -2.39
C LEU A 38 -25.20 9.02 -2.87
N ALA A 39 -25.38 10.23 -2.35
CA ALA A 39 -24.61 11.38 -2.82
C ALA A 39 -23.12 11.21 -2.53
N VAL A 40 -22.30 11.49 -3.55
CA VAL A 40 -20.82 11.49 -3.49
C VAL A 40 -20.23 12.87 -3.76
N SER A 41 -21.11 13.86 -3.96
CA SER A 41 -20.78 15.27 -4.19
C SER A 41 -21.49 16.12 -3.13
N GLY A 42 -20.92 17.27 -2.81
CA GLY A 42 -21.42 18.13 -1.73
C GLY A 42 -20.52 19.32 -1.48
N SER A 43 -20.08 19.52 -0.24
CA SER A 43 -19.08 20.55 0.05
C SER A 43 -17.71 20.16 -0.53
N PRO A 44 -16.90 21.13 -0.99
CA PRO A 44 -15.54 20.86 -1.44
C PRO A 44 -14.68 20.12 -0.39
N GLU A 45 -14.92 20.37 0.89
CA GLU A 45 -14.25 19.68 2.01
C GLU A 45 -14.63 18.20 2.07
N PHE A 46 -15.93 17.90 1.95
CA PHE A 46 -16.42 16.53 1.91
C PHE A 46 -15.84 15.78 0.71
N GLU A 47 -15.89 16.38 -0.49
CA GLU A 47 -15.41 15.77 -1.72
C GLU A 47 -13.91 15.45 -1.62
N ARG A 48 -13.09 16.32 -1.04
CA ARG A 48 -11.66 16.04 -0.80
C ARG A 48 -11.46 14.81 0.08
N ILE A 49 -12.18 14.70 1.20
CA ILE A 49 -12.07 13.56 2.13
C ILE A 49 -12.55 12.27 1.44
N PHE A 50 -13.67 12.33 0.72
CA PHE A 50 -14.23 11.19 0.01
C PHE A 50 -13.30 10.70 -1.11
N CYS A 51 -12.80 11.60 -1.96
CA CYS A 51 -11.83 11.26 -3.01
C CYS A 51 -10.50 10.75 -2.45
N ALA A 52 -10.03 11.29 -1.32
CA ALA A 52 -8.83 10.81 -0.66
C ALA A 52 -8.98 9.36 -0.20
N GLN A 53 -10.11 9.01 0.43
CA GLN A 53 -10.41 7.64 0.84
C GLN A 53 -10.60 6.70 -0.35
N GLN A 54 -11.29 7.14 -1.41
CA GLN A 54 -11.48 6.32 -2.61
C GLN A 54 -10.16 5.96 -3.29
N ASN A 55 -9.25 6.93 -3.43
CA ASN A 55 -7.93 6.64 -3.96
C ASN A 55 -7.17 5.62 -3.10
N CYS A 56 -7.26 5.71 -1.77
CA CYS A 56 -6.69 4.68 -0.89
C CYS A 56 -7.31 3.30 -1.13
N VAL A 57 -8.61 3.20 -1.44
CA VAL A 57 -9.27 1.92 -1.75
C VAL A 57 -8.82 1.35 -3.09
N GLU A 58 -8.71 2.17 -4.13
CA GLU A 58 -8.26 1.74 -5.46
C GLU A 58 -6.85 1.14 -5.44
N PHE A 59 -5.94 1.72 -4.65
CA PHE A 59 -4.57 1.25 -4.53
C PHE A 59 -4.38 0.09 -3.52
N TYR A 60 -5.36 -0.15 -2.64
CA TYR A 60 -5.22 -1.14 -1.57
C TYR A 60 -5.01 -2.59 -2.07
N PRO A 61 -5.75 -3.09 -3.08
CA PRO A 61 -5.49 -4.42 -3.64
C PRO A 61 -4.09 -4.54 -4.25
N ILE A 62 -3.62 -3.49 -4.93
CA ILE A 62 -2.30 -3.45 -5.56
C ILE A 62 -1.22 -3.54 -4.48
N PHE A 63 -1.38 -2.76 -3.40
CA PHE A 63 -0.50 -2.83 -2.24
C PHE A 63 -0.45 -4.22 -1.61
N LEU A 64 -1.60 -4.84 -1.34
CA LEU A 64 -1.62 -6.17 -0.74
C LEU A 64 -0.92 -7.20 -1.63
N ILE A 65 -1.24 -7.25 -2.92
CA ILE A 65 -0.62 -8.21 -3.83
C ILE A 65 0.91 -8.01 -3.86
N THR A 66 1.37 -6.77 -4.05
CA THR A 66 2.81 -6.48 -4.14
C THR A 66 3.54 -6.71 -2.82
N LEU A 67 2.95 -6.39 -1.67
CA LEU A 67 3.49 -6.67 -0.34
C LEU A 67 3.75 -8.17 -0.14
N TRP A 68 2.74 -8.99 -0.44
CA TRP A 68 2.83 -10.44 -0.26
C TRP A 68 3.78 -11.09 -1.26
N MET A 69 3.75 -10.68 -2.53
CA MET A 69 4.69 -11.19 -3.53
C MET A 69 6.14 -10.82 -3.20
N ALA A 70 6.42 -9.57 -2.84
CA ALA A 70 7.77 -9.16 -2.42
C ALA A 70 8.20 -9.87 -1.13
N GLY A 71 7.29 -10.06 -0.18
CA GLY A 71 7.58 -10.70 1.10
C GLY A 71 7.90 -12.19 0.98
N TRP A 72 7.18 -12.92 0.13
CA TRP A 72 7.38 -14.35 -0.08
C TRP A 72 8.54 -14.67 -1.02
N TYR A 73 8.66 -13.95 -2.15
CA TYR A 73 9.62 -14.31 -3.20
C TYR A 73 10.96 -13.56 -3.09
N PHE A 74 11.02 -12.44 -2.36
CA PHE A 74 12.27 -11.67 -2.24
C PHE A 74 12.78 -11.65 -0.80
N ASN A 75 12.13 -10.90 0.09
CA ASN A 75 12.54 -10.82 1.48
C ASN A 75 11.43 -10.23 2.35
N GLN A 76 11.04 -10.98 3.39
CA GLN A 76 9.97 -10.60 4.29
C GLN A 76 10.23 -9.28 5.04
N VAL A 77 11.46 -9.05 5.51
CA VAL A 77 11.80 -7.86 6.31
C VAL A 77 11.77 -6.60 5.46
N PHE A 78 12.38 -6.63 4.27
CA PHE A 78 12.35 -5.49 3.35
C PHE A 78 10.92 -5.15 2.90
N ALA A 79 10.11 -6.16 2.56
CA ALA A 79 8.71 -5.96 2.21
C ALA A 79 7.92 -5.34 3.37
N THR A 80 8.14 -5.80 4.60
CA THR A 80 7.52 -5.21 5.80
C THR A 80 7.92 -3.75 6.00
N CYS A 81 9.21 -3.41 5.91
CA CYS A 81 9.65 -2.02 6.05
C CYS A 81 9.02 -1.11 4.99
N LEU A 82 9.02 -1.53 3.72
CA LEU A 82 8.36 -0.77 2.64
C LEU A 82 6.85 -0.68 2.84
N GLY A 83 6.21 -1.73 3.37
CA GLY A 83 4.80 -1.71 3.71
C GLY A 83 4.46 -0.69 4.80
N LEU A 84 5.30 -0.56 5.83
CA LEU A 84 5.13 0.47 6.85
C LEU A 84 5.32 1.88 6.28
N VAL A 85 6.30 2.07 5.39
CA VAL A 85 6.49 3.36 4.68
C VAL A 85 5.27 3.68 3.82
N TYR A 86 4.71 2.71 3.11
CA TYR A 86 3.48 2.87 2.32
C TYR A 86 2.29 3.30 3.20
N ILE A 87 2.07 2.63 4.35
CA ILE A 87 1.00 2.99 5.31
C ILE A 87 1.20 4.43 5.80
N HIS A 88 2.42 4.80 6.17
CA HIS A 88 2.72 6.17 6.62
C HIS A 88 2.46 7.20 5.50
N ALA A 89 2.89 6.91 4.28
CA ALA A 89 2.68 7.75 3.12
C ALA A 89 1.19 7.96 2.81
N HIS A 90 0.37 6.90 2.90
CA HIS A 90 -1.08 7.00 2.73
C HIS A 90 -1.75 7.80 3.85
N HIS A 91 -1.24 7.74 5.08
CA HIS A 91 -1.72 8.60 6.15
C HIS A 91 -1.46 10.09 5.84
N GLN A 92 -0.24 10.42 5.39
CA GLN A 92 0.09 11.79 4.97
C GLN A 92 -0.74 12.23 3.76
N TYR A 93 -0.93 11.34 2.77
CA TYR A 93 -1.75 11.60 1.60
C TYR A 93 -3.18 11.94 1.98
N PHE A 94 -3.81 11.11 2.80
CA PHE A 94 -5.21 11.28 3.19
C PHE A 94 -5.46 12.61 3.91
N TRP A 95 -4.65 12.93 4.92
CA TRP A 95 -4.80 14.17 5.68
C TRP A 95 -4.38 15.40 4.88
N GLY A 96 -3.31 15.31 4.11
CA GLY A 96 -2.89 16.37 3.20
C GLY A 96 -3.98 16.71 2.20
N TYR A 97 -4.59 15.70 1.57
CA TYR A 97 -5.66 15.91 0.61
C TYR A 97 -6.93 16.46 1.27
N SER A 98 -7.30 15.92 2.43
CA SER A 98 -8.45 16.41 3.21
C SER A 98 -8.35 17.91 3.51
N GLU A 99 -7.16 18.39 3.84
CA GLU A 99 -6.89 19.81 4.08
C GLU A 99 -6.92 20.63 2.78
N ALA A 100 -6.12 20.24 1.78
CA ALA A 100 -6.06 20.94 0.50
C ALA A 100 -5.59 20.02 -0.63
N ALA A 101 -6.18 20.16 -1.82
CA ALA A 101 -5.85 19.32 -2.98
C ALA A 101 -4.35 19.28 -3.33
N LYS A 102 -3.64 20.40 -3.17
CA LYS A 102 -2.19 20.49 -3.45
C LYS A 102 -1.31 19.78 -2.42
N LYS A 103 -1.77 19.64 -1.17
CA LYS A 103 -1.00 19.03 -0.07
C LYS A 103 -0.92 17.50 -0.17
N ARG A 104 -1.69 16.88 -1.07
CA ARG A 104 -1.68 15.42 -1.29
C ARG A 104 -0.38 14.91 -1.93
N ILE A 105 0.34 15.75 -2.67
CA ILE A 105 1.38 15.31 -3.61
C ILE A 105 2.55 14.60 -2.92
N THR A 106 2.99 15.10 -1.75
CA THR A 106 4.11 14.49 -1.02
C THR A 106 3.80 13.06 -0.59
N GLY A 107 2.65 12.87 0.08
CA GLY A 107 2.20 11.53 0.50
C GLY A 107 1.97 10.60 -0.69
N PHE A 108 1.38 11.11 -1.78
CA PHE A 108 1.12 10.34 -3.00
C PHE A 108 2.41 9.84 -3.66
N ARG A 109 3.44 10.69 -3.78
CA ARG A 109 4.71 10.31 -4.39
C ARG A 109 5.44 9.27 -3.55
N LEU A 110 5.41 9.41 -2.22
CA LEU A 110 6.03 8.45 -1.32
C LEU A 110 5.32 7.09 -1.35
N SER A 111 3.98 7.08 -1.41
CA SER A 111 3.23 5.82 -1.52
C SER A 111 3.48 5.13 -2.85
N LEU A 112 3.45 5.89 -3.95
CA LEU A 112 3.73 5.36 -5.29
C LEU A 112 5.16 4.83 -5.41
N GLY A 113 6.14 5.53 -4.84
CA GLY A 113 7.53 5.07 -4.80
C GLY A 113 7.69 3.77 -4.00
N SER A 114 7.05 3.68 -2.84
CA SER A 114 7.06 2.46 -2.02
C SER A 114 6.40 1.28 -2.75
N LEU A 115 5.29 1.53 -3.44
CA LEU A 115 4.57 0.53 -4.22
C LEU A 115 5.35 0.06 -5.45
N ALA A 116 6.01 0.98 -6.15
CA ALA A 116 6.88 0.66 -7.28
C ALA A 116 8.06 -0.21 -6.82
N LEU A 117 8.68 0.13 -5.68
CA LEU A 117 9.75 -0.69 -5.10
C LEU A 117 9.26 -2.08 -4.69
N LEU A 118 8.11 -2.21 -4.02
CA LEU A 118 7.51 -3.51 -3.70
C LEU A 118 7.25 -4.33 -4.98
N THR A 119 6.73 -3.70 -6.02
CA THR A 119 6.53 -4.35 -7.33
C THR A 119 7.84 -4.87 -7.91
N VAL A 120 8.89 -4.04 -7.95
CA VAL A 120 10.21 -4.43 -8.47
C VAL A 120 10.79 -5.60 -7.66
N LEU A 121 10.72 -5.55 -6.33
CA LEU A 121 11.20 -6.65 -5.49
C LEU A 121 10.41 -7.94 -5.73
N GLY A 122 9.08 -7.85 -5.83
CA GLY A 122 8.23 -9.00 -6.15
C GLY A 122 8.58 -9.62 -7.50
N VAL A 123 8.74 -8.80 -8.55
CA VAL A 123 9.13 -9.27 -9.90
C VAL A 123 10.51 -9.92 -9.88
N LEU A 124 11.50 -9.30 -9.23
CA LEU A 124 12.86 -9.86 -9.13
C LEU A 124 12.86 -11.19 -8.37
N GLY A 125 12.10 -11.28 -7.28
CA GLY A 125 11.95 -12.52 -6.51
C GLY A 125 11.34 -13.63 -7.34
N ILE A 126 10.19 -13.37 -7.99
CA ILE A 126 9.49 -14.35 -8.82
C ILE A 126 10.35 -14.78 -10.00
N ALA A 127 11.01 -13.83 -10.68
CA ALA A 127 11.90 -14.14 -11.80
C ALA A 127 13.06 -15.04 -11.34
N ASN A 128 13.70 -14.74 -10.21
CA ASN A 128 14.78 -15.59 -9.68
C ASN A 128 14.28 -16.99 -9.32
N SER A 129 13.11 -17.12 -8.69
CA SER A 129 12.49 -18.43 -8.42
C SER A 129 12.16 -19.20 -9.70
N PHE A 130 11.67 -18.52 -10.74
CA PHE A 130 11.39 -19.14 -12.04
C PHE A 130 12.67 -19.64 -12.73
N LEU A 131 13.76 -18.85 -12.71
CA LEU A 131 15.05 -19.23 -13.29
C LEU A 131 15.67 -20.44 -12.56
N ASP A 132 15.53 -20.50 -11.23
CA ASP A 132 16.03 -21.62 -10.41
C ASP A 132 15.23 -22.90 -10.70
N GLU A 133 13.90 -22.82 -10.76
CA GLU A 133 13.03 -23.99 -10.94
C GLU A 133 13.04 -24.57 -12.37
N TYR A 134 13.08 -23.72 -13.40
CA TYR A 134 12.88 -24.17 -14.79
C TYR A 134 14.16 -24.19 -15.64
N LEU A 135 15.22 -23.49 -15.23
CA LEU A 135 16.43 -23.34 -16.04
C LEU A 135 17.70 -23.77 -15.30
N ASP A 136 17.60 -24.29 -14.08
CA ASP A 136 18.72 -24.60 -13.16
C ASP A 136 19.73 -23.44 -13.03
N PHE A 137 19.29 -22.20 -13.31
CA PHE A 137 20.16 -21.03 -13.42
C PHE A 137 19.99 -20.17 -12.19
N ASN A 138 20.76 -20.48 -11.15
CA ASN A 138 20.72 -19.73 -9.90
C ASN A 138 21.65 -18.50 -9.93
N VAL A 139 21.07 -17.34 -10.25
CA VAL A 139 21.77 -16.04 -10.30
C VAL A 139 22.44 -15.72 -8.95
N ALA A 140 21.77 -16.03 -7.83
CA ALA A 140 22.24 -15.74 -6.48
C ALA A 140 23.43 -16.61 -6.04
N LYS A 141 23.50 -17.88 -6.48
CA LYS A 141 24.67 -18.74 -6.24
C LYS A 141 25.89 -18.29 -7.06
N LYS A 142 25.67 -17.82 -8.29
CA LYS A 142 26.76 -17.43 -9.20
C LYS A 142 27.43 -16.10 -8.79
N LEU A 143 26.66 -15.15 -8.26
CA LEU A 143 27.18 -13.88 -7.72
C LEU A 143 27.97 -14.03 -6.41
N ARG A 144 27.77 -15.13 -5.67
CA ARG A 144 28.47 -15.40 -4.41
C ARG A 144 29.78 -16.18 -4.60
N HIS A 145 30.11 -16.56 -5.83
CA HIS A 145 31.31 -17.31 -6.22
C HIS A 145 32.39 -16.47 -6.93
N PHE A 146 32.16 -15.16 -7.06
CA PHE A 146 33.19 -14.17 -7.39
C PHE A 146 33.56 -13.40 -6.12
#